data_AF-A0A7S2G5L8-F1
#
_entry.id   AF-A0A7S2G5L8-F1
#
_cell.length_a   1.000
_cell.length_b   1.000
_cell.length_c   1.000
_cell.angle_alpha   90.00
_cell.angle_beta   90.00
_cell.angle_gamma   90.00
#
_symmetry.space_group_name_H-M   'P 1'
#
loop_
_entity.id
_entity.type
_entity.pdbx_description
1 polymer ?
#
loop_
_entity_poly.entity_id
_entity_poly.type
_entity_poly.pdbx_seq_one_letter_code
_entity_poly.pdbx_strand_id
1 'polypeptide(L)'
;ITKRDEDEKLAGRGEGGSSGRESIGDSVIIDFGGSMKDRADEALGYRDLSANGDTREAQRSIFGALRWAESVPGARHVLLPDVEALAPADDEHVSSLADRLFRSASGRFVHL
;
A
#
# COMPACT_ATOMS: atom_id res chain seq x y z
N ILE A 1 -31.23 37.56 -17.25
CA ILE A 1 -31.57 36.62 -18.34
C ILE A 1 -30.56 36.82 -19.45
N THR A 2 -29.51 36.01 -19.46
CA THR A 2 -28.51 35.93 -20.54
C THR A 2 -28.64 34.57 -21.22
N LYS A 3 -28.46 34.60 -22.53
CA LYS A 3 -28.75 33.57 -23.54
C LYS A 3 -27.50 32.71 -23.80
N ARG A 4 -27.76 31.42 -24.13
CA ARG A 4 -27.06 30.56 -25.13
C ARG A 4 -25.59 30.20 -24.84
N ASP A 5 -25.04 29.06 -25.24
CA ASP A 5 -25.42 27.69 -25.59
C ASP A 5 -24.07 27.03 -25.94
N GLU A 6 -23.85 25.76 -25.55
CA GLU A 6 -22.88 24.79 -26.11
C GLU A 6 -21.38 25.07 -25.81
N ASP A 7 -20.66 24.19 -25.09
CA ASP A 7 -20.09 22.96 -25.66
C ASP A 7 -20.08 21.72 -24.72
N GLU A 8 -20.29 20.59 -25.37
CA GLU A 8 -20.20 19.17 -24.99
C GLU A 8 -18.99 18.78 -24.12
N LYS A 9 -19.18 18.08 -22.99
CA LYS A 9 -19.31 16.61 -22.87
C LYS A 9 -18.07 15.82 -23.32
N LEU A 10 -17.19 15.45 -22.39
CA LEU A 10 -16.33 14.23 -22.42
C LEU A 10 -15.49 14.26 -21.12
N ALA A 11 -15.44 13.29 -20.21
CA ALA A 11 -16.03 11.97 -20.12
C ALA A 11 -16.13 11.67 -18.62
N GLY A 12 -17.30 11.19 -18.19
CA GLY A 12 -17.42 10.54 -16.89
C GLY A 12 -16.55 9.28 -16.87
N ARG A 13 -15.70 9.19 -15.86
CA ARG A 13 -15.38 7.93 -15.18
C ARG A 13 -15.99 8.12 -13.78
N GLY A 14 -17.06 7.44 -13.38
CA GLY A 14 -17.04 6.01 -13.13
C GLY A 14 -15.89 5.74 -12.14
N GLU A 15 -16.09 5.38 -10.88
CA GLU A 15 -17.04 4.39 -10.38
C GLU A 15 -17.20 4.55 -8.86
N GLY A 16 -18.40 4.27 -8.36
CA GLY A 16 -18.60 4.03 -6.94
C GLY A 16 -17.85 2.77 -6.52
N GLY A 17 -16.95 2.91 -5.54
CA GLY A 17 -16.44 1.81 -4.73
C GLY A 17 -16.96 2.01 -3.31
N SER A 18 -17.53 0.97 -2.72
CA SER A 18 -18.03 0.97 -1.36
C SER A 18 -17.05 1.64 -0.39
N SER A 19 -17.57 2.49 0.48
CA SER A 19 -16.89 2.97 1.69
C SER A 19 -16.74 1.79 2.65
N GLY A 20 -15.94 0.79 2.27
CA GLY A 20 -15.46 -0.23 3.18
C GLY A 20 -14.31 0.42 3.96
N ARG A 21 -14.48 0.59 5.27
CA ARG A 21 -13.33 0.81 6.15
C ARG A 21 -12.41 -0.40 5.97
N GLU A 22 -11.26 -0.22 5.33
CA GLU A 22 -10.21 -1.24 5.38
C GLU A 22 -9.87 -1.45 6.86
N SER A 23 -10.01 -2.69 7.33
CA SER A 23 -9.78 -3.06 8.72
C SER A 23 -8.47 -3.81 8.81
N ILE A 24 -7.68 -3.57 9.85
CA ILE A 24 -6.46 -4.37 10.08
C ILE A 24 -6.83 -5.85 10.23
N GLY A 25 -7.98 -6.15 10.85
CA GLY A 25 -8.48 -7.51 11.09
C GLY A 25 -8.84 -8.34 9.87
N ASP A 26 -8.97 -7.75 8.68
CA ASP A 26 -9.12 -8.49 7.41
C ASP A 26 -7.94 -8.23 6.44
N SER A 27 -6.82 -7.77 6.97
CA SER A 27 -5.62 -7.41 6.21
C SER A 27 -4.42 -8.25 6.60
N VAL A 28 -3.42 -8.28 5.71
CA VAL A 28 -2.04 -8.66 6.05
C VAL A 28 -1.16 -7.41 6.05
N ILE A 29 -0.21 -7.37 6.97
CA ILE A 29 0.78 -6.30 7.07
C ILE A 29 2.08 -6.81 6.46
N ILE A 30 2.57 -6.09 5.45
CA ILE A 30 3.94 -6.20 4.96
C ILE A 30 4.67 -4.94 5.43
N ASP A 31 5.53 -5.08 6.42
CA ASP A 31 6.18 -3.99 7.16
C ASP A 31 7.58 -3.67 6.62
N PHE A 32 8.17 -2.59 7.11
CA PHE A 32 9.54 -2.18 6.87
C PHE A 32 10.11 -1.54 8.14
N GLY A 33 11.23 -2.06 8.64
CA GLY A 33 11.92 -1.52 9.81
C GLY A 33 11.09 -1.60 11.11
N GLY A 34 10.14 -2.54 11.19
CA GLY A 34 9.25 -2.71 12.34
C GLY A 34 8.24 -1.58 12.57
N SER A 35 8.01 -0.71 11.58
CA SER A 35 7.16 0.49 11.71
C SER A 35 5.70 0.21 12.12
N MET A 36 5.20 -1.01 11.83
CA MET A 36 3.83 -1.44 12.13
C MET A 36 3.78 -2.66 13.05
N LYS A 37 4.90 -3.01 13.70
CA LYS A 37 4.98 -4.21 14.55
C LYS A 37 3.95 -4.22 15.68
N ASP A 38 3.60 -3.06 16.23
CA ASP A 38 2.61 -2.92 17.31
C ASP A 38 1.17 -3.25 16.86
N ARG A 39 0.94 -3.37 15.55
CA ARG A 39 -0.36 -3.75 14.94
C ARG A 39 -0.37 -5.18 14.43
N ALA A 40 0.73 -5.93 14.57
CA ALA A 40 0.87 -7.27 14.02
C ALA A 40 -0.23 -8.22 14.52
N ASP A 41 -0.58 -8.13 15.82
CA ASP A 41 -1.58 -8.99 16.46
C ASP A 41 -3.01 -8.66 16.02
N GLU A 42 -3.24 -7.51 15.40
CA GLU A 42 -4.55 -7.10 14.88
C GLU A 42 -4.76 -7.60 13.45
N ALA A 43 -3.72 -8.06 12.76
CA ALA A 43 -3.76 -8.49 11.36
C ALA A 43 -3.86 -10.01 11.20
N LEU A 44 -4.32 -10.45 10.03
CA LEU A 44 -4.36 -11.88 9.67
C LEU A 44 -2.96 -12.45 9.41
N GLY A 45 -1.99 -11.59 9.16
CA GLY A 45 -0.60 -11.96 9.00
C GLY A 45 0.30 -10.75 9.06
N TYR A 46 1.53 -10.95 9.52
CA TYR A 46 2.57 -9.94 9.57
C TYR A 46 3.88 -10.47 8.97
N ARG A 47 4.55 -9.67 8.16
CA ARG A 47 5.89 -9.96 7.65
C ARG A 47 6.65 -8.65 7.43
N ASP A 48 7.86 -8.56 7.95
CA ASP A 48 8.75 -7.43 7.69
C ASP A 48 9.63 -7.70 6.45
N LEU A 49 9.75 -6.72 5.56
CA LEU A 49 10.63 -6.76 4.39
C LEU A 49 12.11 -6.61 4.76
N SER A 50 12.39 -5.84 5.82
CA SER A 50 13.70 -5.67 6.44
C SER A 50 13.53 -5.14 7.85
N ALA A 51 13.76 -5.99 8.85
CA ALA A 51 13.67 -5.60 10.26
C ALA A 51 14.68 -4.50 10.66
N ASN A 52 15.73 -4.31 9.86
CA ASN A 52 16.75 -3.28 10.07
C ASN A 52 16.52 -2.02 9.22
N GLY A 53 15.45 -1.98 8.40
CA GLY A 53 15.20 -0.87 7.48
C GLY A 53 16.18 -0.79 6.30
N ASP A 54 16.75 -1.92 5.87
CA ASP A 54 17.62 -1.98 4.68
C ASP A 54 16.77 -2.06 3.40
N THR A 55 16.80 -1.00 2.61
CA THR A 55 16.05 -0.87 1.37
C THR A 55 16.42 -1.95 0.33
N ARG A 56 17.69 -2.40 0.29
CA ARG A 56 18.14 -3.45 -0.64
C ARG A 56 17.68 -4.83 -0.20
N GLU A 57 17.58 -5.07 1.11
CA GLU A 57 16.95 -6.28 1.65
C GLU A 57 15.46 -6.27 1.29
N ALA A 58 14.77 -5.17 1.55
CA ALA A 58 13.34 -5.03 1.27
C ALA A 58 13.01 -5.25 -0.22
N GLN A 59 13.81 -4.70 -1.12
CA GLN A 59 13.65 -4.90 -2.57
C GLN A 59 13.78 -6.36 -3.00
N ARG A 60 14.62 -7.16 -2.32
CA ARG A 60 14.79 -8.59 -2.61
C ARG A 60 13.65 -9.42 -2.04
N SER A 61 13.11 -9.00 -0.90
CA SER A 61 12.06 -9.72 -0.16
C SER A 61 10.64 -9.43 -0.65
N ILE A 62 10.40 -8.28 -1.29
CA ILE A 62 9.05 -7.79 -1.64
C ILE A 62 8.19 -8.78 -2.41
N PHE A 63 8.71 -9.42 -3.47
CA PHE A 63 7.92 -10.36 -4.26
C PHE A 63 7.56 -11.61 -3.48
N GLY A 64 8.47 -12.09 -2.62
CA GLY A 64 8.21 -13.20 -1.72
C GLY A 64 7.16 -12.86 -0.67
N ALA A 65 7.16 -11.62 -0.16
CA ALA A 65 6.15 -11.13 0.77
C ALA A 65 4.78 -10.99 0.10
N LEU A 66 4.70 -10.44 -1.11
CA LEU A 66 3.44 -10.33 -1.87
C LEU A 66 2.85 -11.71 -2.19
N ARG A 67 3.68 -12.68 -2.62
CA ARG A 67 3.23 -14.06 -2.84
C ARG A 67 2.74 -14.73 -1.57
N TRP A 68 3.37 -14.44 -0.44
CA TRP A 68 2.90 -14.93 0.84
C TRP A 68 1.57 -14.28 1.24
N ALA A 69 1.40 -12.97 1.02
CA ALA A 69 0.15 -12.26 1.28
C ALA A 69 -1.03 -12.89 0.52
N GLU A 70 -0.82 -13.26 -0.76
CA GLU A 70 -1.83 -13.99 -1.57
C GLU A 70 -2.23 -15.34 -0.96
N SER A 71 -1.38 -15.94 -0.13
CA SER A 71 -1.62 -17.24 0.48
C SER A 71 -2.35 -17.18 1.84
N VAL A 72 -2.51 -15.99 2.44
CA VAL A 72 -3.12 -15.84 3.76
C VAL A 72 -4.66 -15.94 3.64
N PRO A 73 -5.31 -16.95 4.23
CA PRO A 73 -6.75 -17.11 4.14
C PRO A 73 -7.50 -15.96 4.79
N GLY A 74 -8.53 -15.45 4.12
CA GLY A 74 -9.38 -14.36 4.62
C GLY A 74 -8.78 -12.97 4.44
N ALA A 75 -7.52 -12.85 4.00
CA ALA A 75 -6.91 -11.57 3.69
C ALA A 75 -7.60 -10.93 2.49
N ARG A 76 -8.08 -9.70 2.70
CA ARG A 76 -8.73 -8.87 1.67
C ARG A 76 -7.86 -7.71 1.21
N HIS A 77 -6.91 -7.31 2.05
CA HIS A 77 -6.07 -6.14 1.83
C HIS A 77 -4.62 -6.45 2.25
N VAL A 78 -3.67 -5.78 1.59
CA VAL A 78 -2.26 -5.75 1.98
C VAL A 78 -1.96 -4.33 2.43
N LEU A 79 -1.54 -4.18 3.68
CA LEU A 79 -1.13 -2.91 4.26
C LEU A 79 0.39 -2.79 4.16
N LEU A 80 0.86 -1.68 3.63
CA LEU A 80 2.27 -1.35 3.40
C LEU A 80 2.56 0.00 4.05
N PRO A 81 3.75 0.18 4.64
CA PRO A 81 4.12 1.48 5.17
C PRO A 81 4.50 2.43 4.03
N ASP A 82 4.46 3.72 4.33
CA ASP A 82 5.10 4.73 3.49
C ASP A 82 6.62 4.64 3.65
N VAL A 83 7.28 3.86 2.80
CA VAL A 83 8.72 3.65 2.85
C VAL A 83 9.53 4.92 2.56
N GLU A 84 8.97 5.88 1.81
CA GLU A 84 9.64 7.16 1.54
C GLU A 84 9.71 8.03 2.79
N ALA A 85 8.70 7.93 3.66
CA ALA A 85 8.70 8.59 4.96
C ALA A 85 9.62 7.92 6.00
N LEU A 86 9.98 6.64 5.80
CA LEU A 86 10.74 5.84 6.76
C LEU A 86 12.23 5.71 6.43
N ALA A 87 12.59 5.67 5.15
CA ALA A 87 13.98 5.50 4.75
C ALA A 87 14.82 6.77 5.00
N PRO A 88 16.15 6.65 5.13
CA PRO A 88 17.05 7.80 5.13
C PRO A 88 16.87 8.69 3.90
N ALA A 89 16.97 10.01 4.07
CA ALA A 89 16.76 10.97 2.98
C ALA A 89 17.78 10.85 1.83
N ASP A 90 18.92 10.20 2.08
CA ASP A 90 19.99 9.93 1.11
C ASP A 90 19.95 8.50 0.53
N ASP A 91 18.91 7.72 0.82
CA ASP A 91 18.74 6.37 0.25
C ASP A 91 18.34 6.43 -1.22
N GLU A 92 19.29 6.16 -2.11
CA GLU A 92 19.11 6.15 -3.57
C GLU A 92 18.11 5.07 -4.07
N HIS A 93 17.75 4.10 -3.24
CA HIS A 93 16.92 2.96 -3.62
C HIS A 93 15.47 3.10 -3.17
N VAL A 94 15.15 4.05 -2.27
CA VAL A 94 13.82 4.16 -1.67
C VAL A 94 12.73 4.45 -2.70
N SER A 95 12.96 5.37 -3.65
CA SER A 95 11.95 5.71 -4.66
C SER A 95 11.66 4.53 -5.59
N SER A 96 12.65 3.66 -5.86
CA SER A 96 12.41 2.43 -6.64
C SER A 96 11.61 1.41 -5.85
N LEU A 97 11.83 1.29 -4.53
CA LEU A 97 11.03 0.45 -3.67
C LEU A 97 9.59 0.97 -3.57
N ALA A 98 9.41 2.29 -3.39
CA ALA A 98 8.13 2.96 -3.31
C ALA A 98 7.30 2.78 -4.60
N ASP A 99 7.88 2.99 -5.78
CA ASP A 99 7.18 2.76 -7.06
C ASP A 99 6.74 1.29 -7.20
N ARG A 100 7.59 0.34 -6.82
CA ARG A 100 7.22 -1.09 -6.83
C ARG A 100 6.07 -1.40 -5.89
N LEU A 101 6.09 -0.85 -4.68
CA LEU A 101 5.02 -1.00 -3.69
C LEU A 101 3.73 -0.36 -4.20
N PHE A 102 3.80 0.85 -4.71
CA PHE A 102 2.65 1.60 -5.24
C PHE A 102 1.99 0.91 -6.44
N ARG A 103 2.79 0.31 -7.33
CA ARG A 103 2.29 -0.47 -8.48
C ARG A 103 1.77 -1.85 -8.10
N SER A 104 2.25 -2.42 -6.98
CA SER A 104 1.80 -3.73 -6.48
C SER A 104 0.54 -3.59 -5.63
N ALA A 105 0.43 -2.52 -4.85
CA ALA A 105 -0.81 -2.06 -4.27
C ALA A 105 -1.70 -1.49 -5.39
N SER A 106 -3.01 -1.50 -5.21
CA SER A 106 -3.94 -0.86 -6.15
C SER A 106 -3.89 0.68 -6.09
N GLY A 107 -2.78 1.27 -5.62
CA GLY A 107 -2.55 2.72 -5.53
C GLY A 107 -3.41 3.46 -4.49
N ARG A 108 -3.89 2.77 -3.43
CA ARG A 108 -4.74 3.37 -2.38
C ARG A 108 -3.94 3.65 -1.11
N PHE A 109 -4.16 4.82 -0.52
CA PHE A 109 -3.66 5.19 0.80
C PHE A 109 -4.78 5.10 1.83
N VAL A 110 -4.46 4.55 2.99
CA VAL A 110 -5.37 4.43 4.14
C VAL A 110 -4.66 5.00 5.35
N HIS A 111 -5.38 5.77 6.17
CA HIS A 111 -4.89 6.21 7.47
C HIS A 111 -5.42 5.23 8.52
N LEU A 112 -4.52 4.50 9.18
CA LEU A 112 -4.81 3.47 10.18
C LEU A 112 -4.89 4.05 11.59
#